data_AF-A0A1N7DE67-F1
#
_entry.id   AF-A0A1N7DE67-F1
#
_cell.length_a   1.000
_cell.length_b   1.000
_cell.length_c   1.000
_cell.angle_alpha   90.00
_cell.angle_beta   90.00
_cell.angle_gamma   90.00
#
_symmetry.space_group_name_H-M   'P 1'
#
loop_
_entity.id
_entity.type
_entity.pdbx_description
1 polymer ?
#
loop_
_entity_poly.entity_id
_entity_poly.type
_entity_poly.pdbx_seq_one_letter_code
_entity_poly.pdbx_strand_id
1 'polypeptide(L)' 'MKDLLTQLTGRSRSTVIAECRQCGTTVEVETSECPECDHNGIAIYRFD' A
#
# COMPACT_ATOMS: atom_id res chain seq x y z
N MET A 1 28.39 -7.93 1.42
CA MET A 1 27.09 -8.36 0.84
C MET A 1 26.20 -9.17 1.80
N LYS A 2 26.61 -9.47 3.05
CA LYS A 2 25.75 -10.21 4.00
C LYS A 2 24.80 -9.30 4.81
N ASP A 3 25.10 -8.00 4.91
CA ASP A 3 24.41 -7.09 5.84
C ASP A 3 23.13 -6.45 5.28
N LEU A 4 22.94 -6.48 3.96
CA LEU A 4 21.75 -5.90 3.30
C LEU A 4 20.53 -6.81 3.42
N LEU A 5 20.74 -8.12 3.36
CA LEU A 5 19.67 -9.11 3.49
C LEU A 5 19.07 -9.13 4.92
N THR A 6 19.90 -8.90 5.93
CA THR A 6 19.47 -8.80 7.34
C THR A 6 18.53 -7.61 7.59
N GLN A 7 18.67 -6.52 6.82
CA GLN A 7 17.79 -5.36 6.94
C GLN A 7 16.40 -5.60 6.35
N LEU A 8 16.29 -6.49 5.37
CA LEU A 8 15.01 -6.87 4.76
C LEU A 8 14.22 -7.86 5.63
N THR A 9 14.87 -8.60 6.53
CA THR A 9 14.24 -9.64 7.37
C THR A 9 14.03 -9.23 8.84
N GLY A 10 14.73 -8.23 9.37
CA GLY A 10 14.52 -7.68 10.74
C GLY A 10 13.43 -6.59 10.84
N ARG A 11 12.94 -6.19 9.67
CA ARG A 11 11.81 -5.32 9.32
C ARG A 11 10.38 -5.76 9.57
N SER A 12 9.85 -6.06 10.77
CA SER A 12 8.38 -6.22 10.90
C SER A 12 7.68 -4.85 10.79
N ARG A 13 7.84 -4.20 9.64
CA ARG A 13 7.07 -3.01 9.27
C ARG A 13 5.74 -3.54 8.77
N SER A 14 4.70 -3.37 9.59
CA SER A 14 3.32 -3.52 9.14
C SER A 14 3.16 -2.76 7.83
N THR A 15 2.97 -3.49 6.74
CA THR A 15 2.83 -2.88 5.42
C THR A 15 1.36 -2.59 5.21
N VAL A 16 1.02 -1.33 4.91
CA VAL A 16 -0.34 -0.92 4.58
C VAL A 16 -0.33 -0.47 3.13
N ILE A 17 -1.24 -1.02 2.32
CA ILE A 17 -1.41 -0.67 0.90
C ILE A 17 -2.84 -0.21 0.69
N ALA A 18 -3.03 0.89 -0.04
CA ALA A 18 -4.33 1.40 -0.46
C ALA A 18 -4.45 1.36 -1.98
N GLU A 19 -5.58 0.84 -2.49
CA GLU A 19 -5.81 0.62 -3.93
C GLU A 19 -7.23 1.02 -4.33
N CYS A 20 -7.37 1.70 -5.47
CA CYS A 20 -8.66 1.97 -6.07
C CYS A 20 -9.31 0.68 -6.58
N ARG A 21 -10.52 0.38 -6.11
CA ARG A 21 -11.30 -0.81 -6.51
C ARG A 21 -11.78 -0.78 -7.96
N GLN A 22 -11.74 0.38 -8.62
CA GLN A 22 -12.23 0.55 -9.98
C GLN A 22 -11.12 0.44 -11.02
N CYS A 23 -10.01 1.16 -10.85
CA CYS A 23 -8.93 1.20 -11.84
C CYS A 23 -7.64 0.49 -11.41
N GLY A 24 -7.53 0.07 -10.15
CA GLY A 24 -6.34 -0.62 -9.62
C GLY A 24 -5.17 0.30 -9.27
N THR A 25 -5.33 1.63 -9.34
CA THR A 25 -4.28 2.58 -8.93
C THR A 25 -4.01 2.48 -7.44
N THR A 26 -2.73 2.31 -7.07
CA THR A 26 -2.26 2.44 -5.69
C THR A 26 -2.29 3.92 -5.28
N VAL A 27 -2.89 4.21 -4.13
CA VAL A 27 -3.07 5.58 -3.61
C VAL A 27 -2.53 5.69 -2.17
N GLU A 28 -2.52 6.89 -1.60
CA GLU A 28 -2.25 7.08 -0.18
C GLU A 28 -3.42 6.54 0.67
N VAL A 29 -3.14 6.11 1.91
CA VAL A 29 -4.15 5.46 2.78
C VAL A 29 -5.27 6.41 3.17
N GLU A 30 -4.99 7.71 3.22
CA GLU A 30 -5.94 8.78 3.54
C GLU A 30 -6.79 9.20 2.33
N THR A 31 -6.52 8.64 1.16
CA THR A 31 -7.24 8.96 -0.08
C THR A 31 -8.69 8.47 0.02
N SER A 32 -9.64 9.39 -0.18
CA SER A 32 -11.08 9.09 -0.21
C SER A 32 -11.64 8.97 -1.63
N GLU A 33 -10.93 9.49 -2.63
CA GLU A 33 -11.30 9.50 -4.05
C GLU A 33 -10.07 9.27 -4.91
N CYS A 34 -10.15 8.35 -5.87
CA CYS A 34 -9.03 8.02 -6.73
C CYS A 34 -8.73 9.15 -7.71
N PRO A 35 -7.49 9.70 -7.74
CA PRO A 35 -7.14 10.82 -8.61
C PRO A 35 -7.08 10.48 -10.11
N GLU A 36 -7.12 9.20 -10.45
CA GLU A 36 -7.04 8.73 -11.85
C GLU A 36 -8.41 8.48 -12.49
N CYS A 37 -9.45 8.23 -11.68
CA CYS A 37 -10.75 7.83 -12.20
C CYS A 37 -11.96 8.32 -11.38
N ASP A 38 -11.73 9.21 -10.40
CA ASP A 38 -12.75 9.86 -9.57
C ASP A 38 -13.66 8.86 -8.82
N HIS A 39 -13.16 7.65 -8.55
CA HIS A 39 -13.91 6.63 -7.84
C HIS A 39 -13.61 6.65 -6.34
N ASN A 40 -14.65 6.54 -5.51
CA ASN A 40 -14.54 6.65 -4.04
C ASN A 40 -14.33 5.30 -3.32
N GLY A 41 -14.28 4.19 -4.07
CA GLY A 41 -14.03 2.87 -3.53
C GLY A 41 -12.54 2.59 -3.39
N ILE A 42 -11.97 2.86 -2.21
CA ILE A 42 -10.57 2.53 -1.88
C ILE A 42 -10.52 1.29 -0.97
N ALA A 43 -9.77 0.26 -1.37
CA ALA A 43 -9.46 -0.91 -0.56
C ALA A 43 -8.18 -0.70 0.24
N ILE A 44 -8.17 -1.10 1.51
CA ILE A 44 -7.00 -1.05 2.39
C ILE A 44 -6.60 -2.46 2.78
N TYR A 45 -5.34 -2.83 2.52
CA TYR A 45 -4.74 -4.10 2.90
C TYR A 45 -3.69 -3.88 3.98
N ARG A 46 -3.71 -4.72 5.02
CA ARG A 46 -2.74 -4.70 6.13
C ARG A 46 -2.03 -6.05 6.17
N PHE A 47 -0.70 -6.00 6.17
CA PHE A 47 0.16 -7.17 6.27
C PHE A 47 0.95 -7.09 7.57
N ASP A 48 0.71 -8.04 8.47
CA ASP A 48 1.36 -8.21 9.77
C ASP A 48 2.58 -9.15 9.69
#